data_AF-A0A521WHQ7-F1
#
_entry.id   AF-A0A521WHQ7-F1
#
_cell.length_a   1.000
_cell.length_b   1.000
_cell.length_c   1.000
_cell.angle_alpha   90.00
_cell.angle_beta   90.00
_cell.angle_gamma   90.00
#
_symmetry.space_group_name_H-M   'P 1'
#
loop_
_entity.id
_entity.type
_entity.pdbx_description
1 polymer ?
#
loop_
_entity_poly.entity_id
_entity_poly.type
_entity_poly.pdbx_seq_one_letter_code
_entity_poly.pdbx_strand_id
1 'polypeptide(L)'
;MRTMTRSIAIATVFGLLLALAPSMRAHAAGPSDAREPMLLRGLTLADQRGPHSTVTLSAQLTSSEGLPARAEPVVFYEMSSIFGERLMNLGTSLTDATGAASLPFEPTWPGEHTIVARFGGDGELAPAQSTFRFTSDAPPHMHENARFGLETPRKWAPIGIGLVVLALWGVLGLVVVRVVRGIMADAPGDFAIAGVPVAATARQPLTPASVSPMLGILGLLTIGAVFVGYVLPSTRQAEPPLAGPRVPESAHQVTVTDHPFNATVVQTIPGFLTDEEGRLTPNSPDLPADVVSMDGKLFVLDTNRGRILTVTADGQLARIFESDPDGQSSVARATAMTSRGSAMYVAAPLFGNVIELNAAGRVDSVVRPQLPEAPRPFLPAGIAVTDKGDIWLSDANNPRVMLFNDTGSLITTIGYGARTGGTDEFDAPAGIALDAKGNLFVADSLRHEVREYAPDGRFVTAIGQDALSVPRDVAIDGLGRIFVTDQVLREVRVFGSDGLFLGSIGLAPDEPGGASDAGLQYPHGLEVHGDQLYVMDRLSGMFVYKLGGAP
;
A
#
# COMPACT_ATOMS: atom_id res chain seq x y z
N MET A 1 -7.69 -38.47 75.51
CA MET A 1 -7.99 -37.42 76.51
C MET A 1 -8.53 -36.19 75.80
N ARG A 2 -9.73 -35.75 76.20
CA ARG A 2 -10.45 -34.50 75.89
C ARG A 2 -10.78 -34.22 74.41
N THR A 3 -11.95 -34.63 73.89
CA THR A 3 -13.29 -33.97 73.98
C THR A 3 -13.30 -32.50 73.53
N MET A 4 -13.99 -32.19 72.42
CA MET A 4 -15.30 -31.51 72.40
C MET A 4 -15.65 -31.10 70.95
N THR A 5 -16.88 -30.99 70.43
CA THR A 5 -18.25 -31.40 70.77
C THR A 5 -19.18 -30.66 69.78
N ARG A 6 -20.02 -31.40 69.02
CA ARG A 6 -21.41 -31.05 68.59
C ARG A 6 -21.62 -29.89 67.57
N SER A 7 -22.65 -29.86 66.71
CA SER A 7 -23.96 -30.53 66.71
C SER A 7 -24.82 -30.19 65.47
N ILE A 8 -25.77 -31.11 65.15
CA ILE A 8 -27.17 -30.90 64.65
C ILE A 8 -27.34 -30.50 63.16
N ALA A 9 -27.86 -31.30 62.21
CA ALA A 9 -29.03 -32.21 62.07
C ALA A 9 -30.36 -31.52 61.66
N ILE A 10 -31.19 -32.28 60.90
CA ILE A 10 -32.62 -32.09 60.48
C ILE A 10 -32.75 -31.63 59.01
N ALA A 11 -33.51 -32.24 58.07
CA ALA A 11 -34.40 -33.41 57.96
C ALA A 11 -34.57 -33.76 56.44
N THR A 12 -34.56 -35.02 55.98
CA THR A 12 -35.71 -35.95 55.75
C THR A 12 -36.84 -35.30 54.90
N VAL A 13 -37.40 -35.82 53.78
CA VAL A 13 -37.81 -37.16 53.29
C VAL A 13 -38.11 -37.03 51.78
N PHE A 14 -38.00 -38.15 51.04
CA PHE A 14 -38.56 -38.53 49.71
C PHE A 14 -37.43 -38.93 48.77
N GLY A 15 -37.35 -40.13 48.23
CA GLY A 15 -38.31 -41.23 48.12
C GLY A 15 -37.79 -42.07 46.95
N LEU A 16 -37.30 -43.25 47.29
CA LEU A 16 -36.76 -44.26 46.39
C LEU A 16 -37.82 -44.71 45.36
N LEU A 17 -37.51 -44.61 44.06
CA LEU A 17 -37.76 -45.62 42.99
C LEU A 17 -37.90 -44.95 41.61
N LEU A 18 -36.86 -45.06 40.78
CA LEU A 18 -36.97 -45.56 39.41
C LEU A 18 -35.56 -45.78 38.84
N ALA A 19 -35.16 -47.04 38.85
CA ALA A 19 -34.11 -47.58 38.00
C ALA A 19 -34.59 -47.57 36.54
N LEU A 20 -33.63 -47.30 35.64
CA LEU A 20 -33.59 -47.54 34.18
C LEU A 20 -33.28 -46.26 33.38
N ALA A 21 -31.99 -45.90 33.37
CA ALA A 21 -31.38 -45.21 32.24
C ALA A 21 -29.89 -45.65 32.19
N PRO A 22 -29.37 -46.09 31.03
CA PRO A 22 -27.97 -46.46 30.91
C PRO A 22 -27.12 -45.21 31.08
N SER A 23 -26.31 -45.20 32.15
CA SER A 23 -25.25 -44.23 32.35
C SER A 23 -24.16 -44.44 31.30
N MET A 24 -24.24 -43.71 30.19
CA MET A 24 -23.03 -43.38 29.44
C MET A 24 -22.16 -42.49 30.31
N ARG A 25 -21.00 -43.00 30.75
CA ARG A 25 -19.82 -42.15 30.93
C ARG A 25 -18.54 -42.98 30.94
N ALA A 26 -17.52 -42.38 30.32
CA ALA A 26 -16.12 -42.76 30.26
C ALA A 26 -15.73 -43.71 29.11
N HIS A 27 -15.85 -43.22 27.87
CA HIS A 27 -14.73 -43.40 26.95
C HIS A 27 -13.65 -42.39 27.36
N ALA A 28 -12.51 -42.92 27.77
CA ALA A 28 -11.27 -42.18 27.81
C ALA A 28 -10.92 -41.74 26.38
N ALA A 29 -10.72 -40.45 26.17
CA ALA A 29 -10.02 -39.94 24.98
C ALA A 29 -8.72 -39.32 25.45
N GLY A 30 -7.61 -39.97 25.08
CA GLY A 30 -6.33 -39.30 24.89
C GLY A 30 -6.34 -38.45 23.61
N PRO A 31 -5.17 -37.91 23.20
CA PRO A 31 -5.04 -36.62 22.55
C PRO A 31 -5.48 -36.63 21.08
N SER A 32 -6.31 -35.66 20.67
CA SER A 32 -6.47 -35.29 19.25
C SER A 32 -7.01 -33.86 19.10
N ASP A 33 -6.24 -32.85 19.52
CA ASP A 33 -6.53 -31.43 19.19
C ASP A 33 -5.91 -31.02 17.84
N ALA A 34 -5.66 -31.96 16.93
CA ALA A 34 -5.20 -31.67 15.59
C ALA A 34 -6.41 -31.48 14.67
N ARG A 35 -6.64 -30.24 14.21
CA ARG A 35 -7.65 -29.93 13.18
C ARG A 35 -7.37 -30.68 11.89
N GLU A 36 -8.43 -30.85 11.10
CA GLU A 36 -8.27 -31.38 9.75
C GLU A 36 -7.56 -30.32 8.87
N PRO A 37 -6.34 -30.60 8.38
CA PRO A 37 -5.65 -29.67 7.49
C PRO A 37 -6.36 -29.61 6.14
N MET A 38 -6.60 -28.39 5.67
CA MET A 38 -7.25 -28.11 4.39
C MET A 38 -6.23 -27.79 3.31
N LEU A 39 -6.54 -28.19 2.09
CA LEU A 39 -5.86 -27.83 0.85
C LEU A 39 -6.85 -27.04 0.01
N LEU A 40 -6.47 -25.82 -0.34
CA LEU A 40 -7.20 -25.00 -1.30
C LEU A 40 -6.41 -25.00 -2.60
N ARG A 41 -7.05 -25.38 -3.69
CA ARG A 41 -6.41 -25.41 -5.01
C ARG A 41 -7.17 -24.52 -5.98
N GLY A 42 -6.49 -23.53 -6.55
CA GLY A 42 -6.99 -22.82 -7.72
C GLY A 42 -7.23 -23.78 -8.87
N LEU A 43 -8.43 -23.76 -9.45
CA LEU A 43 -8.73 -24.55 -10.63
C LEU A 43 -8.31 -23.73 -11.87
N THR A 44 -7.51 -24.35 -12.74
CA THR A 44 -6.94 -23.70 -13.90
C THR A 44 -8.05 -23.18 -14.80
N LEU A 45 -8.01 -21.88 -15.06
CA LEU A 45 -8.89 -21.24 -16.04
C LEU A 45 -8.39 -21.63 -17.43
N ALA A 46 -9.22 -22.30 -18.23
CA ALA A 46 -8.91 -22.48 -19.65
C ALA A 46 -8.70 -21.10 -20.30
N ASP A 47 -7.68 -20.95 -21.14
CA ASP A 47 -7.33 -19.73 -21.89
C ASP A 47 -8.58 -19.13 -22.57
N GLN A 48 -9.25 -18.17 -21.90
CA GLN A 48 -10.49 -17.56 -22.39
C GLN A 48 -10.15 -16.37 -23.30
N ARG A 49 -9.91 -16.66 -24.58
CA ARG A 49 -9.65 -15.63 -25.60
C ARG A 49 -10.96 -14.96 -26.00
N GLY A 50 -11.25 -13.80 -25.43
CA GLY A 50 -12.37 -12.97 -25.86
C GLY A 50 -12.41 -11.60 -25.17
N PRO A 51 -12.65 -10.49 -25.91
CA PRO A 51 -12.51 -9.12 -25.41
C PRO A 51 -13.53 -8.68 -24.33
N HIS A 52 -14.46 -9.54 -23.92
CA HIS A 52 -15.42 -9.32 -22.83
C HIS A 52 -15.80 -10.63 -22.14
N SER A 53 -14.87 -11.59 -22.06
CA SER A 53 -15.20 -12.88 -21.46
C SER A 53 -15.25 -12.74 -19.94
N THR A 54 -16.44 -12.88 -19.35
CA THR A 54 -16.55 -13.15 -17.91
C THR A 54 -15.79 -14.44 -17.63
N VAL A 55 -14.80 -14.35 -16.74
CA VAL A 55 -13.95 -15.44 -16.31
C VAL A 55 -14.53 -16.03 -15.03
N THR A 56 -14.75 -17.34 -14.99
CA THR A 56 -15.25 -18.00 -13.77
C THR A 56 -14.08 -18.42 -12.88
N LEU A 57 -13.74 -17.60 -11.89
CA LEU A 57 -12.74 -17.94 -10.90
C LEU A 57 -13.22 -19.14 -10.10
N SER A 58 -12.40 -20.18 -9.98
CA SER A 58 -12.78 -21.39 -9.26
C SER A 58 -11.64 -21.89 -8.38
N ALA A 59 -11.99 -22.34 -7.18
CA ALA A 59 -11.05 -22.99 -6.26
C ALA A 59 -11.73 -24.18 -5.59
N GLN A 60 -10.96 -25.24 -5.33
CA GLN A 60 -11.45 -26.45 -4.69
C GLN A 60 -10.82 -26.58 -3.30
N LEU A 61 -11.67 -26.71 -2.27
CA LEU A 61 -11.28 -26.92 -0.89
C LEU A 61 -11.48 -28.39 -0.51
N THR A 62 -10.39 -29.06 -0.18
CA THR A 62 -10.39 -30.46 0.25
C THR A 62 -9.61 -30.64 1.52
N SER A 63 -9.89 -31.70 2.27
CA SER A 63 -8.99 -32.13 3.33
C SER A 63 -7.70 -32.73 2.82
N SER A 64 -6.73 -32.94 3.72
CA SER A 64 -5.50 -33.68 3.40
C SER A 64 -5.74 -35.10 2.86
N GLU A 65 -6.88 -35.72 3.18
CA GLU A 65 -7.29 -37.02 2.63
C GLU A 65 -8.04 -36.89 1.28
N GLY A 66 -8.20 -35.66 0.78
CA GLY A 66 -8.87 -35.36 -0.49
C GLY A 66 -10.40 -35.30 -0.40
N LEU A 67 -10.98 -35.26 0.80
CA LEU A 67 -12.43 -35.16 0.98
C LEU A 67 -12.91 -33.71 0.79
N PRO A 68 -13.98 -33.45 0.03
CA PRO A 68 -14.45 -32.10 -0.24
C PRO A 68 -15.13 -31.46 0.98
N ALA A 69 -14.68 -30.25 1.35
CA ALA A 69 -15.32 -29.43 2.38
C ALA A 69 -16.50 -28.66 1.77
N ARG A 70 -17.70 -28.78 2.36
CA ARG A 70 -18.97 -28.32 1.74
C ARG A 70 -19.56 -27.14 2.49
N ALA A 71 -20.19 -26.23 1.75
CA ALA A 71 -20.82 -25.02 2.28
C ALA A 71 -19.85 -24.08 3.03
N GLU A 72 -18.55 -24.17 2.69
CA GLU A 72 -17.50 -23.34 3.28
C GLU A 72 -17.29 -22.05 2.47
N PRO A 73 -17.13 -20.89 3.12
CA PRO A 73 -16.93 -19.62 2.44
C PRO A 73 -15.49 -19.45 1.94
N VAL A 74 -15.32 -19.39 0.61
CA VAL A 74 -14.07 -19.03 -0.04
C VAL A 74 -14.19 -17.60 -0.57
N VAL A 75 -13.27 -16.73 -0.13
CA VAL A 75 -13.17 -15.33 -0.58
C VAL A 75 -12.14 -15.23 -1.68
N PHE A 76 -12.51 -14.58 -2.78
CA PHE A 76 -11.62 -14.34 -3.92
C PHE A 76 -11.12 -12.89 -3.88
N TYR A 77 -9.82 -12.73 -4.08
CA TYR A 77 -9.16 -11.45 -4.21
C TYR A 77 -8.39 -11.39 -5.51
N GLU A 78 -8.24 -10.18 -6.03
CA GLU A 78 -7.31 -9.88 -7.10
C GLU A 78 -6.15 -9.06 -6.54
N MET A 79 -4.93 -9.52 -6.79
CA MET A 79 -3.74 -8.72 -6.54
C MET A 79 -3.57 -7.73 -7.70
N SER A 80 -3.74 -6.44 -7.43
CA SER A 80 -3.58 -5.38 -8.42
C SER A 80 -2.35 -4.53 -8.12
N SER A 81 -1.47 -4.37 -9.11
CA SER A 81 -0.37 -3.40 -9.10
C SER A 81 -0.76 -2.04 -9.70
N ILE A 82 -1.84 -2.00 -10.49
CA ILE A 82 -2.28 -0.80 -11.24
C ILE A 82 -2.77 0.31 -10.31
N PHE A 83 -3.39 -0.05 -9.19
CA PHE A 83 -3.96 0.90 -8.22
C PHE A 83 -3.10 1.07 -6.95
N GLY A 84 -1.80 0.76 -7.07
CA GLY A 84 -0.94 0.48 -5.93
C GLY A 84 -1.21 -0.92 -5.40
N GLU A 85 -0.14 -1.66 -5.10
CA GLU A 85 -0.21 -3.08 -4.73
C GLU A 85 -1.17 -3.35 -3.57
N ARG A 86 -2.31 -3.96 -3.89
CA ARG A 86 -3.39 -4.25 -2.95
C ARG A 86 -4.15 -5.51 -3.34
N LEU A 87 -4.74 -6.15 -2.35
CA LEU A 87 -5.73 -7.21 -2.54
C LEU A 87 -7.12 -6.58 -2.65
N MET A 88 -7.69 -6.61 -3.86
CA MET A 88 -9.05 -6.17 -4.12
C MET A 88 -10.00 -7.34 -3.89
N ASN A 89 -10.92 -7.20 -2.94
CA ASN A 89 -11.93 -8.21 -2.68
C ASN A 89 -12.92 -8.27 -3.86
N LEU A 90 -12.97 -9.41 -4.55
CA LEU A 90 -13.87 -9.66 -5.67
C LEU A 90 -15.23 -10.20 -5.21
N GLY A 91 -15.25 -10.93 -4.10
CA GLY A 91 -16.46 -11.52 -3.54
C GLY A 91 -16.19 -12.84 -2.81
N THR A 92 -17.28 -13.43 -2.31
CA THR A 92 -17.26 -14.71 -1.59
C THR A 92 -18.19 -15.70 -2.27
N SER A 93 -17.78 -16.96 -2.33
CA SER A 93 -18.58 -18.07 -2.86
C SER A 93 -18.50 -19.25 -1.90
N LEU A 94 -19.61 -19.99 -1.76
CA LEU A 94 -19.67 -21.18 -0.91
C LEU A 94 -19.26 -22.41 -1.72
N THR A 95 -18.51 -23.32 -1.09
CA THR A 95 -18.14 -24.58 -1.72
C THR A 95 -19.35 -25.49 -1.94
N ASP A 96 -19.41 -26.13 -3.11
CA ASP A 96 -20.47 -27.07 -3.47
C ASP A 96 -20.21 -28.50 -2.94
N ALA A 97 -20.98 -29.48 -3.41
CA ALA A 97 -20.84 -30.88 -2.99
C ALA A 97 -19.48 -31.51 -3.34
N THR A 98 -18.75 -30.92 -4.30
CA THR A 98 -17.41 -31.30 -4.75
C THR A 98 -16.30 -30.50 -4.08
N GLY A 99 -16.66 -29.59 -3.17
CA GLY A 99 -15.71 -28.68 -2.50
C GLY A 99 -15.32 -27.48 -3.36
N ALA A 100 -15.97 -27.28 -4.52
CA ALA A 100 -15.63 -26.21 -5.44
C ALA A 100 -16.42 -24.94 -5.11
N ALA A 101 -15.72 -23.81 -4.97
CA ALA A 101 -16.30 -22.48 -4.91
C ALA A 101 -15.99 -21.75 -6.22
N SER A 102 -16.97 -21.05 -6.78
CA SER A 102 -16.80 -20.32 -8.05
C SER A 102 -17.40 -18.92 -8.02
N LEU A 103 -16.73 -17.95 -8.64
CA LEU A 103 -17.13 -16.55 -8.72
C LEU A 103 -16.92 -16.01 -10.15
N PRO A 104 -17.94 -15.46 -10.82
CA PRO A 104 -17.75 -14.77 -12.08
C PRO A 104 -16.98 -13.45 -11.87
N PHE A 105 -15.96 -13.21 -12.69
CA PHE A 105 -15.13 -12.01 -12.67
C PHE A 105 -15.01 -11.46 -14.08
N GLU A 106 -15.18 -10.15 -14.24
CA GLU A 106 -14.99 -9.47 -15.52
C GLU A 106 -13.75 -8.58 -15.43
N PRO A 107 -12.63 -8.98 -16.07
CA PRO A 107 -11.43 -8.16 -16.09
C PRO A 107 -11.70 -6.80 -16.73
N THR A 108 -11.18 -5.73 -16.13
CA THR A 108 -11.43 -4.36 -16.62
C THR A 108 -10.21 -3.73 -17.28
N TRP A 109 -9.10 -4.45 -17.35
CA TRP A 109 -7.88 -4.09 -18.07
C TRP A 109 -7.25 -5.34 -18.70
N PRO A 110 -6.41 -5.15 -19.74
CA PRO A 110 -5.65 -6.25 -20.33
C PRO A 110 -4.41 -6.58 -19.49
N GLY A 111 -3.97 -7.82 -19.57
CA GLY A 111 -2.73 -8.29 -18.94
C GLY A 111 -2.92 -9.51 -18.06
N GLU A 112 -1.89 -9.80 -17.27
CA GLU A 112 -1.89 -10.91 -16.32
C GLU A 112 -2.61 -10.50 -15.02
N HIS A 113 -3.52 -11.36 -14.56
CA HIS A 113 -4.26 -11.21 -13.32
C HIS A 113 -3.81 -12.28 -12.33
N THR A 114 -3.49 -11.88 -11.10
CA THR A 114 -3.17 -12.81 -10.01
C THR A 114 -4.34 -12.86 -9.03
N ILE A 115 -4.94 -14.04 -8.91
CA ILE A 115 -6.09 -14.29 -8.06
C ILE A 115 -5.65 -15.06 -6.81
N VAL A 116 -6.15 -14.62 -5.67
CA VAL A 116 -5.92 -15.26 -4.38
C VAL A 116 -7.26 -15.74 -3.86
N ALA A 117 -7.41 -17.06 -3.72
CA ALA A 117 -8.54 -17.66 -3.02
C ALA A 117 -8.14 -17.89 -1.56
N ARG A 118 -8.99 -17.49 -0.61
CA ARG A 118 -8.77 -17.65 0.82
C ARG A 118 -9.97 -18.32 1.49
N PHE A 119 -9.69 -19.34 2.28
CA PHE A 119 -10.59 -19.93 3.25
C PHE A 119 -10.10 -19.55 4.66
N GLY A 120 -10.97 -18.90 5.43
CA GLY A 120 -10.61 -18.32 6.73
C GLY A 120 -10.59 -19.29 7.92
N GLY A 121 -11.01 -20.55 7.71
CA GLY A 121 -11.27 -21.50 8.78
C GLY A 121 -12.60 -21.21 9.51
N ASP A 122 -13.19 -22.22 10.13
CA ASP A 122 -14.47 -22.11 10.84
C ASP A 122 -14.40 -22.57 12.32
N GLY A 123 -13.24 -23.01 12.76
CA GLY A 123 -12.96 -23.51 14.11
C GLY A 123 -12.71 -25.02 14.16
N GLU A 124 -13.22 -25.78 13.19
CA GLU A 124 -12.93 -27.22 13.01
C GLU A 124 -11.93 -27.44 11.86
N LEU A 125 -12.03 -26.65 10.80
CA LEU A 125 -11.17 -26.71 9.63
C LEU A 125 -10.05 -25.66 9.69
N ALA A 126 -8.83 -26.05 9.35
CA ALA A 126 -7.70 -25.13 9.24
C ALA A 126 -7.87 -24.17 8.05
N PRO A 127 -7.32 -22.95 8.09
CA PRO A 127 -7.46 -21.99 7.01
C PRO A 127 -6.52 -22.38 5.87
N ALA A 128 -6.86 -21.97 4.66
CA ALA A 128 -6.09 -22.29 3.47
C ALA A 128 -6.10 -21.13 2.47
N GLN A 129 -5.02 -21.00 1.71
CA GLN A 129 -4.89 -20.03 0.64
C GLN A 129 -4.37 -20.72 -0.61
N SER A 130 -4.83 -20.28 -1.77
CA SER A 130 -4.26 -20.68 -3.07
C SER A 130 -4.14 -19.47 -3.98
N THR A 131 -3.10 -19.47 -4.81
CA THR A 131 -2.89 -18.42 -5.82
C THR A 131 -2.89 -19.04 -7.21
N PHE A 132 -3.57 -18.40 -8.15
CA PHE A 132 -3.58 -18.79 -9.56
C PHE A 132 -3.69 -17.57 -10.47
N ARG A 133 -3.30 -17.73 -11.73
CA ARG A 133 -3.20 -16.62 -12.69
C ARG A 133 -3.87 -16.93 -14.01
N PHE A 134 -4.27 -15.88 -14.71
CA PHE A 134 -4.74 -15.94 -16.08
C PHE A 134 -4.45 -14.61 -16.78
N THR A 135 -4.44 -14.63 -18.11
CA THR A 135 -4.26 -13.43 -18.93
C THR A 135 -5.59 -13.02 -19.54
N SER A 136 -5.85 -11.73 -19.60
CA SER A 136 -7.04 -11.14 -20.22
C SER A 136 -6.62 -10.19 -21.35
N ASP A 137 -7.36 -10.23 -22.46
CA ASP A 137 -7.26 -9.27 -23.56
C ASP A 137 -8.32 -8.15 -23.45
N ALA A 138 -8.92 -7.96 -22.27
CA ALA A 138 -9.97 -6.97 -22.07
C ALA A 138 -9.51 -5.57 -22.52
N PRO A 139 -10.32 -4.82 -23.28
CA PRO A 139 -9.97 -3.46 -23.66
C PRO A 139 -9.85 -2.60 -22.39
N PRO A 140 -8.91 -1.64 -22.34
CA PRO A 140 -8.79 -0.75 -21.20
C PRO A 140 -10.06 0.09 -21.07
N HIS A 141 -10.99 -0.35 -20.23
CA HIS A 141 -12.05 0.50 -19.73
C HIS A 141 -11.45 1.28 -18.57
N MET A 142 -10.97 2.50 -18.82
CA MET A 142 -10.65 3.42 -17.74
C MET A 142 -11.90 3.53 -16.85
N HIS A 143 -11.84 2.96 -15.66
CA HIS A 143 -12.79 3.27 -14.61
C HIS A 143 -12.71 4.76 -14.35
N GLU A 144 -13.81 5.47 -14.61
CA GLU A 144 -14.03 6.84 -14.15
C GLU A 144 -14.06 6.96 -12.60
N ASN A 145 -13.81 5.86 -11.89
CA ASN A 145 -14.07 5.68 -10.46
C ASN A 145 -12.84 5.47 -9.56
N ALA A 146 -11.64 5.87 -9.98
CA ALA A 146 -10.51 6.07 -9.06
C ALA A 146 -10.43 7.52 -8.51
N ARG A 147 -11.54 8.28 -8.59
CA ARG A 147 -11.67 9.57 -7.89
C ARG A 147 -12.09 9.34 -6.45
N PHE A 148 -11.11 9.04 -5.60
CA PHE A 148 -11.28 9.06 -4.15
C PHE A 148 -11.85 10.41 -3.68
N GLY A 149 -13.06 10.37 -3.12
CA GLY A 149 -13.43 11.13 -1.91
C GLY A 149 -13.56 12.66 -1.95
N LEU A 150 -13.49 13.33 -3.10
CA LEU A 150 -13.64 14.79 -3.18
C LEU A 150 -14.75 15.30 -4.13
N GLU A 151 -15.58 14.41 -4.68
CA GLU A 151 -16.64 14.80 -5.63
C GLU A 151 -17.79 15.58 -4.95
N THR A 152 -18.10 15.31 -3.67
CA THR A 152 -19.18 16.00 -2.97
C THR A 152 -18.82 17.45 -2.61
N PRO A 153 -17.61 17.80 -2.14
CA PRO A 153 -17.28 19.21 -1.93
C PRO A 153 -17.04 19.98 -3.23
N ARG A 154 -16.49 19.37 -4.30
CA ARG A 154 -16.12 20.09 -5.53
C ARG A 154 -17.27 20.41 -6.48
N LYS A 155 -18.31 19.56 -6.57
CA LYS A 155 -19.52 19.90 -7.36
C LYS A 155 -20.31 21.04 -6.72
N TRP A 156 -20.31 21.11 -5.39
CA TRP A 156 -21.01 22.14 -4.64
C TRP A 156 -20.15 23.36 -4.32
N ALA A 157 -18.82 23.31 -4.41
CA ALA A 157 -17.96 24.48 -4.14
C ALA A 157 -18.30 25.69 -5.02
N PRO A 158 -18.52 25.58 -6.35
CA PRO A 158 -18.95 26.72 -7.17
C PRO A 158 -20.34 27.23 -6.77
N ILE A 159 -21.25 26.33 -6.38
CA ILE A 159 -22.61 26.66 -5.94
C ILE A 159 -22.57 27.36 -4.57
N GLY A 160 -21.77 26.85 -3.63
CA GLY A 160 -21.57 27.40 -2.30
C GLY A 160 -20.88 28.76 -2.34
N ILE A 161 -19.83 28.91 -3.16
CA ILE A 161 -19.18 30.21 -3.43
C ILE A 161 -20.19 31.17 -4.08
N GLY A 162 -20.99 30.70 -5.05
CA GLY A 162 -22.04 31.49 -5.68
C GLY A 162 -23.12 31.98 -4.70
N LEU A 163 -23.56 31.11 -3.79
CA LEU A 163 -24.52 31.45 -2.74
C LEU A 163 -23.94 32.44 -1.72
N VAL A 164 -22.67 32.29 -1.34
CA VAL A 164 -21.97 33.24 -0.45
C VAL A 164 -21.84 34.62 -1.12
N VAL A 165 -21.50 34.66 -2.41
CA VAL A 165 -21.44 35.91 -3.18
C VAL A 165 -22.82 36.56 -3.28
N LEU A 166 -23.87 35.79 -3.58
CA LEU A 166 -25.25 36.30 -3.61
C LEU A 166 -25.71 36.81 -2.25
N ALA A 167 -25.36 36.12 -1.16
CA ALA A 167 -25.66 36.57 0.21
C ALA A 167 -24.95 37.89 0.54
N LEU A 168 -23.66 38.01 0.19
CA LEU A 168 -22.89 39.25 0.36
C LEU A 168 -23.49 40.41 -0.45
N TRP A 169 -23.90 40.17 -1.70
CA TRP A 169 -24.60 41.17 -2.52
C TRP A 169 -25.98 41.52 -1.98
N GLY A 170 -26.72 40.55 -1.43
CA GLY A 170 -28.01 40.77 -0.78
C GLY A 170 -27.88 41.64 0.48
N VAL A 171 -26.88 41.36 1.33
CA VAL A 171 -26.57 42.17 2.52
C VAL A 171 -26.13 43.58 2.11
N LEU A 172 -25.25 43.71 1.11
CA LEU A 172 -24.83 45.02 0.59
C LEU A 172 -26.02 45.81 0.02
N GLY A 173 -26.90 45.16 -0.73
CA GLY A 173 -28.13 45.75 -1.23
C GLY A 173 -29.07 46.20 -0.10
N LEU A 174 -29.22 45.40 0.96
CA LEU A 174 -30.02 45.76 2.12
C LEU A 174 -29.43 46.94 2.88
N VAL A 175 -28.10 47.01 3.00
CA VAL A 175 -27.38 48.16 3.60
C VAL A 175 -27.60 49.41 2.75
N VAL A 176 -27.47 49.32 1.42
CA VAL A 176 -27.73 50.44 0.51
C VAL A 176 -29.20 50.90 0.62
N VAL A 177 -30.17 49.99 0.65
CA VAL A 177 -31.59 50.33 0.82
C VAL A 177 -31.85 50.96 2.20
N ARG A 178 -31.19 50.48 3.27
CA ARG A 178 -31.27 51.12 4.59
C ARG A 178 -30.65 52.51 4.63
N VAL A 179 -29.52 52.71 3.94
CA VAL A 179 -28.89 54.04 3.82
C VAL A 179 -29.79 54.97 3.01
N VAL A 180 -30.35 54.51 1.89
CA VAL A 180 -31.25 55.30 1.04
C VAL A 180 -32.60 55.59 1.72
N ARG A 181 -33.17 54.64 2.48
CA ARG A 181 -34.40 54.85 3.26
C ARG A 181 -34.17 55.62 4.57
N GLY A 182 -33.00 55.48 5.20
CA GLY A 182 -32.58 56.28 6.35
C GLY A 182 -32.31 57.75 6.00
N ILE A 183 -32.02 58.05 4.73
CA ILE A 183 -31.95 59.43 4.21
C ILE A 183 -33.37 60.04 4.01
N MET A 184 -34.44 59.24 4.02
CA MET A 184 -35.82 59.69 3.79
C MET A 184 -36.69 59.75 5.05
N ALA A 185 -36.18 59.36 6.23
CA ALA A 185 -36.91 59.36 7.48
C ALA A 185 -36.04 59.91 8.61
N ASP A 186 -35.91 61.24 8.69
CA ASP A 186 -35.72 62.01 9.93
C ASP A 186 -35.82 63.52 9.61
N ALA A 187 -37.03 64.06 9.73
CA ALA A 187 -37.24 65.48 9.98
C ALA A 187 -37.57 65.62 11.48
N PRO A 188 -36.64 66.06 12.34
CA PRO A 188 -36.94 66.28 13.74
C PRO A 188 -37.66 67.61 13.93
N GLY A 189 -38.74 67.54 14.71
CA GLY A 189 -39.33 68.69 15.35
C GLY A 189 -38.43 69.26 16.45
N ASP A 190 -38.66 70.55 16.64
CA ASP A 190 -38.66 71.30 17.88
C ASP A 190 -37.39 71.99 18.44
N PHE A 191 -37.72 73.18 18.96
CA PHE A 191 -37.04 74.05 19.93
C PHE A 191 -36.00 75.05 19.44
N ALA A 192 -36.50 76.29 19.41
CA ALA A 192 -35.77 77.55 19.35
C ALA A 192 -34.91 77.78 20.60
N ILE A 193 -33.69 78.28 20.39
CA ILE A 193 -32.95 79.10 21.35
C ILE A 193 -32.48 80.35 20.61
N ALA A 194 -32.86 81.50 21.16
CA ALA A 194 -32.73 82.82 20.55
C ALA A 194 -31.31 83.40 20.68
N GLY A 195 -30.87 84.14 19.66
CA GLY A 195 -29.86 85.19 19.87
C GLY A 195 -28.66 85.28 18.92
N VAL A 196 -28.76 84.93 17.63
CA VAL A 196 -27.80 85.36 16.59
C VAL A 196 -28.57 85.59 15.28
N PRO A 197 -28.38 86.72 14.55
CA PRO A 197 -29.26 87.12 13.45
C PRO A 197 -29.15 86.21 12.22
N VAL A 198 -30.31 85.83 11.69
CA VAL A 198 -30.47 85.05 10.46
C VAL A 198 -30.23 85.93 9.24
N ALA A 199 -29.16 85.66 8.48
CA ALA A 199 -29.08 86.03 7.08
C ALA A 199 -29.81 84.96 6.26
N ALA A 200 -30.87 85.36 5.56
CA ALA A 200 -31.66 84.47 4.74
C ALA A 200 -30.94 84.10 3.43
N THR A 201 -31.01 82.80 3.12
CA THR A 201 -30.99 82.17 1.79
C THR A 201 -29.70 82.12 0.97
N ALA A 202 -29.06 80.94 1.00
CA ALA A 202 -28.78 80.19 -0.23
C ALA A 202 -29.03 78.69 0.03
N ARG A 203 -30.15 78.17 -0.46
CA ARG A 203 -30.43 76.72 -0.51
C ARG A 203 -29.46 76.11 -1.54
N GLN A 204 -28.44 75.39 -1.09
CA GLN A 204 -27.72 74.49 -1.99
C GLN A 204 -28.40 73.12 -1.97
N PRO A 205 -28.80 72.57 -3.13
CA PRO A 205 -29.22 71.19 -3.21
C PRO A 205 -28.01 70.29 -2.93
N LEU A 206 -28.13 69.39 -1.94
CA LEU A 206 -27.16 68.30 -1.76
C LEU A 206 -27.23 67.42 -3.01
N THR A 207 -26.18 67.46 -3.81
CA THR A 207 -26.00 66.55 -4.94
C THR A 207 -25.78 65.14 -4.41
N PRO A 208 -26.40 64.10 -4.99
CA PRO A 208 -26.10 62.73 -4.61
C PRO A 208 -24.62 62.45 -4.91
N ALA A 209 -23.88 61.97 -3.92
CA ALA A 209 -22.50 61.54 -4.10
C ALA A 209 -22.46 60.48 -5.21
N SER A 210 -21.61 60.71 -6.22
CA SER A 210 -21.44 59.76 -7.31
C SER A 210 -20.89 58.45 -6.75
N VAL A 211 -21.60 57.35 -7.02
CA VAL A 211 -21.04 56.01 -6.86
C VAL A 211 -19.82 55.97 -7.79
N SER A 212 -18.63 55.95 -7.19
CA SER A 212 -17.38 56.15 -7.92
C SER A 212 -17.22 55.15 -9.08
N PRO A 213 -16.64 55.56 -10.23
CA PRO A 213 -16.40 54.68 -11.38
C PRO A 213 -15.57 53.44 -11.05
N MET A 214 -14.87 53.44 -9.92
CA MET A 214 -14.16 52.30 -9.34
C MET A 214 -15.05 51.07 -9.12
N LEU A 215 -16.32 51.23 -8.70
CA LEU A 215 -17.24 50.10 -8.50
C LEU A 215 -17.72 49.51 -9.82
N GLY A 216 -17.91 50.35 -10.86
CA GLY A 216 -18.23 49.88 -12.20
C GLY A 216 -17.08 49.12 -12.87
N ILE A 217 -15.84 49.58 -12.65
CA ILE A 217 -14.63 48.93 -13.15
C ILE A 217 -14.42 47.57 -12.46
N LEU A 218 -14.66 47.49 -11.14
CA LEU A 218 -14.55 46.22 -10.40
C LEU A 218 -15.58 45.19 -10.88
N GLY A 219 -16.82 45.63 -11.17
CA GLY A 219 -17.87 44.79 -11.75
C GLY A 219 -17.52 44.26 -13.15
N LEU A 220 -16.97 45.12 -14.01
CA LEU A 220 -16.51 44.73 -15.37
C LEU A 220 -15.33 43.75 -15.34
N LEU A 221 -14.38 43.93 -14.41
CA LEU A 221 -13.25 43.01 -14.24
C LEU A 221 -13.70 41.62 -13.77
N THR A 222 -14.69 41.54 -12.89
CA THR A 222 -15.26 40.24 -12.47
C THR A 222 -16.05 39.56 -13.59
N ILE A 223 -16.79 40.30 -14.41
CA ILE A 223 -17.51 39.73 -15.56
C ILE A 223 -16.51 39.25 -16.63
N GLY A 224 -15.43 40.00 -16.87
CA GLY A 224 -14.36 39.61 -17.79
C GLY A 224 -13.62 38.34 -17.34
N ALA A 225 -13.31 38.21 -16.05
CA ALA A 225 -12.67 37.01 -15.50
C ALA A 225 -13.56 35.76 -15.60
N VAL A 226 -14.87 35.91 -15.38
CA VAL A 226 -15.85 34.82 -15.56
C VAL A 226 -15.99 34.47 -17.04
N PHE A 227 -16.02 35.45 -17.95
CA PHE A 227 -16.17 35.21 -19.39
C PHE A 227 -14.94 34.56 -20.04
N VAL A 228 -13.72 34.94 -19.61
CA VAL A 228 -12.47 34.27 -20.03
C VAL A 228 -12.42 32.81 -19.54
N GLY A 229 -12.98 32.52 -18.36
CA GLY A 229 -13.10 31.15 -17.84
C GLY A 229 -14.20 30.31 -18.50
N TYR A 230 -15.22 30.92 -19.12
CA TYR A 230 -16.40 30.21 -19.66
C TYR A 230 -16.47 30.14 -21.19
N VAL A 231 -15.87 31.09 -21.94
CA VAL A 231 -16.13 31.26 -23.38
C VAL A 231 -14.89 31.08 -24.26
N LEU A 232 -13.67 31.21 -23.72
CA LEU A 232 -12.48 30.77 -24.43
C LEU A 232 -12.33 29.26 -24.22
N PRO A 233 -12.48 28.42 -25.27
CA PRO A 233 -12.03 27.05 -25.14
C PRO A 233 -10.55 27.16 -24.87
N SER A 234 -10.10 26.68 -23.71
CA SER A 234 -8.69 26.43 -23.53
C SER A 234 -8.29 25.45 -24.62
N THR A 235 -7.67 25.97 -25.70
CA THR A 235 -6.76 25.18 -26.52
C THR A 235 -5.55 24.89 -25.65
N ARG A 236 -5.77 24.09 -24.60
CA ARG A 236 -4.72 23.18 -24.18
C ARG A 236 -4.58 22.26 -25.37
N GLN A 237 -3.37 22.13 -25.88
CA GLN A 237 -3.01 20.93 -26.62
C GLN A 237 -3.64 19.78 -25.83
N ALA A 238 -4.49 18.98 -26.50
CA ALA A 238 -4.88 17.71 -25.94
C ALA A 238 -3.55 17.05 -25.59
N GLU A 239 -3.24 16.99 -24.29
CA GLU A 239 -2.25 16.04 -23.82
C GLU A 239 -2.71 14.73 -24.44
N PRO A 240 -1.83 14.02 -25.17
CA PRO A 240 -2.20 12.74 -25.70
C PRO A 240 -2.80 11.94 -24.53
N PRO A 241 -3.93 11.24 -24.74
CA PRO A 241 -4.48 10.39 -23.69
C PRO A 241 -3.32 9.60 -23.12
N LEU A 242 -3.25 9.55 -21.77
CA LEU A 242 -2.33 8.69 -21.05
C LEU A 242 -2.09 7.46 -21.92
N ALA A 243 -0.85 7.26 -22.38
CA ALA A 243 -0.43 5.92 -22.66
C ALA A 243 -0.88 5.16 -21.41
N GLY A 244 -1.75 4.16 -21.57
CA GLY A 244 -2.02 3.26 -20.46
C GLY A 244 -0.69 2.71 -19.94
N PRO A 245 -0.70 1.76 -18.98
CA PRO A 245 0.41 0.81 -19.01
C PRO A 245 0.59 0.42 -20.50
N ARG A 246 1.77 0.69 -21.07
CA ARG A 246 2.09 0.09 -22.36
C ARG A 246 2.00 -1.39 -22.04
N VAL A 247 0.87 -2.00 -22.39
CA VAL A 247 0.76 -3.45 -22.45
C VAL A 247 1.94 -3.81 -23.33
N PRO A 248 2.93 -4.57 -22.84
CA PRO A 248 4.06 -4.92 -23.65
C PRO A 248 3.50 -5.58 -24.91
N GLU A 249 3.63 -4.92 -26.07
CA GLU A 249 3.20 -5.50 -27.36
C GLU A 249 4.09 -6.69 -27.76
N SER A 250 5.04 -7.03 -26.89
CA SER A 250 5.58 -8.36 -26.75
C SER A 250 5.91 -8.52 -25.27
N ALA A 251 5.33 -9.51 -24.60
CA ALA A 251 6.08 -10.17 -23.55
C ALA A 251 7.41 -10.54 -24.20
N HIS A 252 8.49 -9.80 -23.88
CA HIS A 252 9.81 -10.37 -24.08
C HIS A 252 9.73 -11.66 -23.29
N GLN A 253 9.66 -12.79 -24.02
CA GLN A 253 9.88 -14.10 -23.45
C GLN A 253 11.33 -14.05 -22.97
N VAL A 254 11.55 -13.46 -21.80
CA VAL A 254 12.75 -13.67 -21.01
C VAL A 254 12.77 -15.17 -20.85
N THR A 255 13.64 -15.81 -21.62
CA THR A 255 13.79 -17.25 -21.56
C THR A 255 14.24 -17.51 -20.13
N VAL A 256 13.36 -18.11 -19.32
CA VAL A 256 13.68 -18.62 -17.99
C VAL A 256 14.85 -19.56 -18.23
N THR A 257 16.04 -19.05 -17.97
CA THR A 257 17.27 -19.77 -18.16
C THR A 257 17.42 -20.61 -16.91
N ASP A 258 17.37 -21.94 -17.06
CA ASP A 258 17.56 -22.98 -16.03
C ASP A 258 18.98 -22.92 -15.44
N HIS A 259 19.33 -21.79 -14.84
CA HIS A 259 20.58 -21.56 -14.14
C HIS A 259 20.26 -21.37 -12.67
N PRO A 260 19.95 -22.46 -11.93
CA PRO A 260 19.72 -22.36 -10.50
C PRO A 260 21.00 -21.83 -9.85
N PHE A 261 20.84 -20.75 -9.08
CA PHE A 261 21.90 -20.24 -8.24
C PHE A 261 22.04 -21.12 -7.01
N ASN A 262 23.27 -21.32 -6.54
CA ASN A 262 23.54 -22.17 -5.37
C ASN A 262 23.01 -21.50 -4.09
N ALA A 263 21.77 -21.79 -3.74
CA ALA A 263 21.11 -21.33 -2.53
C ALA A 263 20.18 -22.43 -1.99
N THR A 264 20.21 -22.67 -0.68
CA THR A 264 19.36 -23.68 -0.03
C THR A 264 18.38 -23.00 0.92
N VAL A 265 17.10 -23.34 0.82
CA VAL A 265 16.10 -22.88 1.81
C VAL A 265 16.47 -23.45 3.18
N VAL A 266 16.68 -22.58 4.16
CA VAL A 266 16.93 -22.94 5.55
C VAL A 266 15.68 -22.83 6.39
N GLN A 267 14.82 -21.86 6.08
CA GLN A 267 13.61 -21.61 6.83
C GLN A 267 12.55 -20.95 5.95
N THR A 268 11.30 -21.31 6.16
CA THR A 268 10.14 -20.61 5.61
C THR A 268 9.27 -20.16 6.77
N ILE A 269 8.95 -18.87 6.81
CA ILE A 269 8.02 -18.31 7.79
C ILE A 269 6.74 -17.97 7.02
N PRO A 270 5.61 -18.65 7.32
CA PRO A 270 4.41 -18.53 6.52
C PRO A 270 3.84 -17.11 6.52
N GLY A 271 3.28 -16.71 5.38
CA GLY A 271 2.66 -15.39 5.19
C GLY A 271 1.37 -15.17 5.97
N PHE A 272 0.92 -16.17 6.73
CA PHE A 272 -0.25 -16.07 7.60
C PHE A 272 -0.03 -16.83 8.91
N LEU A 273 -0.50 -16.25 10.01
CA LEU A 273 -0.44 -16.84 11.34
C LEU A 273 -1.84 -17.26 11.77
N THR A 274 -1.97 -18.49 12.24
CA THR A 274 -3.24 -19.04 12.74
C THR A 274 -3.18 -19.22 14.25
N ASP A 275 -4.29 -19.02 14.96
CA ASP A 275 -4.38 -19.35 16.38
C ASP A 275 -4.45 -20.87 16.57
N GLU A 276 -4.45 -21.31 17.84
CA GLU A 276 -4.76 -22.69 18.19
C GLU A 276 -6.13 -23.12 17.64
N GLU A 277 -6.98 -22.13 17.30
CA GLU A 277 -8.22 -21.93 16.52
C GLU A 277 -8.24 -22.15 15.00
N GLY A 278 -7.08 -22.11 14.33
CA GLY A 278 -7.01 -22.24 12.86
C GLY A 278 -7.65 -21.04 12.16
N ARG A 279 -7.94 -19.97 12.89
CA ARG A 279 -8.40 -18.70 12.35
C ARG A 279 -7.17 -17.85 12.08
N LEU A 280 -7.22 -17.05 11.02
CA LEU A 280 -6.22 -15.99 10.83
C LEU A 280 -6.19 -15.13 12.10
N THR A 281 -5.05 -15.13 12.78
CA THR A 281 -4.90 -14.30 13.96
C THR A 281 -5.00 -12.82 13.55
N PRO A 282 -5.44 -11.94 14.46
CA PRO A 282 -5.23 -10.50 14.32
C PRO A 282 -3.75 -10.11 14.16
N ASN A 283 -2.83 -11.07 14.30
CA ASN A 283 -1.39 -10.90 14.12
C ASN A 283 -0.86 -11.46 12.79
N SER A 284 -1.68 -12.15 11.99
CA SER A 284 -1.31 -12.62 10.65
C SER A 284 -0.83 -11.45 9.77
N PRO A 285 0.33 -11.55 9.10
CA PRO A 285 0.74 -10.59 8.08
C PRO A 285 -0.32 -10.45 6.98
N ASP A 286 -0.40 -9.26 6.38
CA ASP A 286 -1.26 -8.99 5.22
C ASP A 286 -0.52 -8.07 4.23
N LEU A 287 -0.03 -8.68 3.15
CA LEU A 287 0.89 -8.05 2.18
C LEU A 287 2.17 -7.52 2.82
N PRO A 288 2.97 -8.39 3.47
CA PRO A 288 4.27 -7.98 3.96
C PRO A 288 5.17 -7.54 2.80
N ALA A 289 5.71 -6.33 2.87
CA ALA A 289 6.45 -5.73 1.77
C ALA A 289 7.96 -5.87 1.91
N ASP A 290 8.50 -5.87 3.13
CA ASP A 290 9.94 -5.73 3.34
C ASP A 290 10.43 -6.44 4.60
N VAL A 291 11.73 -6.73 4.67
CA VAL A 291 12.40 -7.41 5.76
C VAL A 291 13.73 -6.73 6.12
N VAL A 292 14.00 -6.64 7.42
CA VAL A 292 15.28 -6.16 7.96
C VAL A 292 15.81 -7.10 9.05
N SER A 293 17.10 -7.43 9.02
CA SER A 293 17.82 -8.31 9.91
C SER A 293 18.81 -7.50 10.73
N MET A 294 18.46 -7.27 11.99
CA MET A 294 19.19 -6.36 12.88
C MET A 294 19.28 -6.97 14.28
N ASP A 295 20.48 -6.99 14.84
CA ASP A 295 20.79 -7.51 16.18
C ASP A 295 20.23 -8.93 16.45
N GLY A 296 20.32 -9.80 15.44
CA GLY A 296 19.89 -11.20 15.53
C GLY A 296 18.37 -11.40 15.53
N LYS A 297 17.61 -10.38 15.14
CA LYS A 297 16.15 -10.42 14.96
C LYS A 297 15.78 -10.03 13.54
N LEU A 298 14.63 -10.51 13.11
CA LEU A 298 14.03 -10.11 11.84
C LEU A 298 12.88 -9.15 12.10
N PHE A 299 12.74 -8.15 11.25
CA PHE A 299 11.68 -7.15 11.29
C PHE A 299 10.97 -7.19 9.94
N VAL A 300 9.68 -7.52 9.96
CA VAL A 300 8.86 -7.63 8.75
C VAL A 300 7.91 -6.45 8.68
N LEU A 301 7.95 -5.71 7.58
CA LEU A 301 7.01 -4.63 7.31
C LEU A 301 5.70 -5.19 6.76
N ASP A 302 4.65 -5.15 7.56
CA ASP A 302 3.29 -5.56 7.23
C ASP A 302 2.50 -4.35 6.72
N THR A 303 2.63 -4.06 5.42
CA THR A 303 2.23 -2.78 4.82
C THR A 303 0.72 -2.54 4.87
N ASN A 304 -0.12 -3.56 4.61
CA ASN A 304 -1.56 -3.35 4.58
C ASN A 304 -2.14 -3.10 5.98
N ARG A 305 -1.54 -3.72 7.01
CA ARG A 305 -1.88 -3.45 8.42
C ARG A 305 -1.15 -2.25 9.01
N GLY A 306 -0.13 -1.73 8.31
CA GLY A 306 0.60 -0.54 8.72
C GLY A 306 1.39 -0.76 10.01
N ARG A 307 2.11 -1.87 10.09
CA ARG A 307 2.86 -2.27 11.28
C ARG A 307 4.16 -3.00 10.95
N ILE A 308 5.03 -3.12 11.94
CA ILE A 308 6.27 -3.88 11.86
C ILE A 308 6.21 -5.02 12.86
N LEU A 309 6.47 -6.23 12.37
CA LEU A 309 6.49 -7.45 13.15
C LEU A 309 7.94 -7.83 13.46
N THR A 310 8.29 -7.92 14.74
CA THR A 310 9.58 -8.51 15.13
C THR A 310 9.41 -10.02 15.19
N VAL A 311 10.18 -10.73 14.39
CA VAL A 311 10.21 -12.18 14.30
C VAL A 311 11.55 -12.68 14.84
N THR A 312 11.47 -13.69 15.69
CA THR A 312 12.62 -14.40 16.27
C THR A 312 13.27 -15.32 15.23
N ALA A 313 14.48 -15.79 15.50
CA ALA A 313 15.20 -16.70 14.60
C ALA A 313 14.43 -18.02 14.34
N ASP A 314 13.59 -18.47 15.28
CA ASP A 314 12.70 -19.63 15.14
C ASP A 314 11.37 -19.31 14.42
N GLY A 315 11.21 -18.08 13.92
CA GLY A 315 10.04 -17.68 13.14
C GLY A 315 8.84 -17.26 13.98
N GLN A 316 8.98 -17.18 15.31
CA GLN A 316 7.91 -16.78 16.21
C GLN A 316 7.80 -15.26 16.33
N LEU A 317 6.57 -14.77 16.42
CA LEU A 317 6.29 -13.35 16.61
C LEU A 317 6.68 -12.90 18.03
N ALA A 318 7.56 -11.91 18.13
CA ALA A 318 8.04 -11.36 19.40
C ALA A 318 7.33 -10.04 19.78
N ARG A 319 7.18 -9.11 18.83
CA ARG A 319 6.68 -7.75 19.08
C ARG A 319 6.00 -7.18 17.83
N ILE A 320 5.07 -6.26 18.04
CA ILE A 320 4.43 -5.44 17.00
C ILE A 320 4.69 -3.96 17.30
N PHE A 321 5.02 -3.20 16.26
CA PHE A 321 5.09 -1.74 16.29
C PHE A 321 4.19 -1.13 15.21
N GLU A 322 3.28 -0.25 15.59
CA GLU A 322 2.34 0.45 14.69
C GLU A 322 2.53 1.97 14.73
N SER A 323 2.64 2.49 15.96
CA SER A 323 2.90 3.89 16.21
C SER A 323 3.45 4.10 17.62
N ASP A 324 4.04 5.27 17.84
CA ASP A 324 4.30 5.78 19.19
C ASP A 324 2.98 6.12 19.94
N PRO A 325 3.00 6.18 21.28
CA PRO A 325 1.81 6.48 22.09
C PRO A 325 1.08 7.77 21.70
N ASP A 326 1.82 8.77 21.22
CA ASP A 326 1.28 10.08 20.82
C ASP A 326 0.79 10.11 19.36
N GLY A 327 0.92 8.99 18.63
CA GLY A 327 0.49 8.83 17.24
C GLY A 327 1.29 9.64 16.20
N GLN A 328 2.30 10.41 16.63
CA GLN A 328 3.09 11.30 15.76
C GLN A 328 4.10 10.54 14.88
N SER A 329 4.49 9.34 15.30
CA SER A 329 5.43 8.46 14.59
C SER A 329 4.69 7.16 14.28
N SER A 330 3.98 7.11 13.16
CA SER A 330 3.23 5.92 12.73
C SER A 330 3.79 5.36 11.43
N VAL A 331 3.88 4.03 11.38
CA VAL A 331 4.29 3.27 10.19
C VAL A 331 3.08 2.90 9.31
N ALA A 332 1.95 3.60 9.50
CA ALA A 332 0.79 3.45 8.62
C ALA A 332 1.19 3.74 7.17
N ARG A 333 0.91 2.77 6.29
CA ARG A 333 1.28 2.79 4.87
C ARG A 333 2.79 2.83 4.61
N ALA A 334 3.63 2.47 5.58
CA ALA A 334 5.06 2.32 5.32
C ALA A 334 5.29 1.29 4.21
N THR A 335 6.26 1.59 3.35
CA THR A 335 6.48 0.87 2.08
C THR A 335 7.84 0.21 1.97
N ALA A 336 8.85 0.73 2.68
CA ALA A 336 10.21 0.21 2.65
C ALA A 336 10.92 0.43 4.00
N MET A 337 11.87 -0.45 4.31
CA MET A 337 12.72 -0.41 5.48
C MET A 337 14.17 -0.75 5.14
N THR A 338 15.11 -0.27 5.94
CA THR A 338 16.52 -0.68 5.85
C THR A 338 17.17 -0.56 7.22
N SER A 339 18.34 -1.17 7.43
CA SER A 339 19.11 -1.02 8.67
C SER A 339 20.45 -0.34 8.45
N ARG A 340 20.91 0.37 9.49
CA ARG A 340 22.29 0.85 9.62
C ARG A 340 22.74 0.63 11.06
N GLY A 341 23.66 -0.31 11.26
CA GLY A 341 24.07 -0.70 12.61
C GLY A 341 22.90 -1.25 13.43
N SER A 342 22.64 -0.69 14.61
CA SER A 342 21.53 -1.08 15.49
C SER A 342 20.28 -0.18 15.34
N ALA A 343 20.20 0.57 14.23
CA ALA A 343 19.06 1.40 13.88
C ALA A 343 18.40 0.90 12.58
N MET A 344 17.08 0.96 12.53
CA MET A 344 16.25 0.64 11.38
C MET A 344 15.50 1.89 10.93
N TYR A 345 15.52 2.15 9.63
CA TYR A 345 14.89 3.30 9.01
C TYR A 345 13.66 2.84 8.22
N VAL A 346 12.54 3.51 8.42
CA VAL A 346 11.24 3.13 7.84
C VAL A 346 10.67 4.29 7.06
N ALA A 347 10.45 4.11 5.76
CA ALA A 347 9.84 5.13 4.91
C ALA A 347 8.31 5.11 5.09
N ALA A 348 7.76 6.14 5.74
CA ALA A 348 6.34 6.25 6.08
C ALA A 348 5.66 7.40 5.29
N PRO A 349 5.04 7.12 4.12
CA PRO A 349 4.52 8.15 3.23
C PRO A 349 3.34 8.94 3.75
N LEU A 350 2.53 8.38 4.67
CA LEU A 350 1.34 9.09 5.15
C LEU A 350 1.68 10.46 5.77
N PHE A 351 2.87 10.56 6.38
CA PHE A 351 3.40 11.79 6.95
C PHE A 351 4.61 12.34 6.18
N GLY A 352 5.07 11.64 5.14
CA GLY A 352 6.27 11.96 4.39
C GLY A 352 7.56 11.83 5.21
N ASN A 353 7.54 11.04 6.28
CA ASN A 353 8.63 10.94 7.25
C ASN A 353 9.46 9.66 7.02
N VAL A 354 10.69 9.69 7.52
CA VAL A 354 11.48 8.48 7.78
C VAL A 354 11.58 8.30 9.29
N ILE A 355 11.11 7.16 9.78
CA ILE A 355 11.10 6.84 11.20
C ILE A 355 12.32 5.97 11.50
N GLU A 356 13.15 6.41 12.46
CA GLU A 356 14.29 5.65 12.95
C GLU A 356 13.89 4.89 14.22
N LEU A 357 14.00 3.57 14.17
CA LEU A 357 13.72 2.64 15.26
C LEU A 357 15.01 1.97 15.74
N ASN A 358 15.22 1.85 17.05
CA ASN A 358 16.28 1.00 17.58
C ASN A 358 15.90 -0.49 17.55
N ALA A 359 16.85 -1.37 17.87
CA ALA A 359 16.65 -2.82 17.97
C ALA A 359 15.67 -3.29 19.07
N ALA A 360 15.26 -2.40 19.97
CA ALA A 360 14.14 -2.70 20.85
C ALA A 360 12.79 -2.50 20.15
N GLY A 361 12.73 -1.82 19.00
CA GLY A 361 11.51 -1.41 18.31
C GLY A 361 10.88 -0.15 18.93
N ARG A 362 11.71 0.80 19.37
CA ARG A 362 11.28 2.12 19.86
C ARG A 362 11.79 3.19 18.91
N VAL A 363 11.02 4.26 18.75
CA VAL A 363 11.42 5.42 17.95
C VAL A 363 12.53 6.18 18.65
N ASP A 364 13.67 6.30 17.96
CA ASP A 364 14.80 7.12 18.39
C ASP A 364 14.72 8.51 17.76
N SER A 365 14.35 8.59 16.47
CA SER A 365 14.22 9.85 15.75
C SER A 365 13.19 9.77 14.62
N VAL A 366 12.75 10.94 14.14
CA VAL A 366 11.89 11.07 12.96
C VAL A 366 12.48 12.13 12.05
N VAL A 367 12.96 11.70 10.90
CA VAL A 367 13.46 12.59 9.84
C VAL A 367 12.27 13.04 9.00
N ARG A 368 12.22 14.34 8.69
CA ARG A 368 11.17 14.95 7.87
C ARG A 368 11.77 15.47 6.55
N PRO A 369 11.92 14.61 5.54
CA PRO A 369 12.40 15.00 4.22
C PRO A 369 11.73 16.26 3.67
N GLN A 370 12.54 17.24 3.28
CA GLN A 370 12.12 18.45 2.60
C GLN A 370 11.90 18.14 1.12
N LEU A 371 10.73 17.58 0.82
CA LEU A 371 10.38 17.14 -0.51
C LEU A 371 10.24 18.34 -1.47
N PRO A 372 10.89 18.32 -2.64
CA PRO A 372 10.65 19.34 -3.66
C PRO A 372 9.25 19.15 -4.27
N GLU A 373 8.68 20.25 -4.76
CA GLU A 373 7.36 20.27 -5.40
C GLU A 373 7.32 19.26 -6.57
N ALA A 374 6.22 18.52 -6.66
CA ALA A 374 6.05 17.45 -7.63
C ALA A 374 4.59 17.34 -8.08
N PRO A 375 4.33 16.88 -9.31
CA PRO A 375 2.97 16.76 -9.84
C PRO A 375 2.14 15.67 -9.18
N ARG A 376 2.78 14.64 -8.58
CA ARG A 376 2.09 13.53 -7.91
C ARG A 376 2.53 13.42 -6.44
N PRO A 377 1.68 12.87 -5.56
CA PRO A 377 2.06 12.62 -4.16
C PRO A 377 3.29 11.72 -4.09
N PHE A 378 4.22 12.08 -3.19
CA PHE A 378 5.40 11.29 -2.88
C PHE A 378 5.02 9.86 -2.51
N LEU A 379 5.61 8.89 -3.21
CA LEU A 379 5.44 7.47 -2.93
C LEU A 379 6.82 6.82 -2.80
N PRO A 380 7.38 6.74 -1.59
CA PRO A 380 8.60 6.01 -1.34
C PRO A 380 8.38 4.54 -1.68
N ALA A 381 9.24 3.97 -2.50
CA ALA A 381 9.21 2.54 -2.83
C ALA A 381 10.44 1.79 -2.32
N GLY A 382 11.53 2.51 -2.05
CA GLY A 382 12.78 1.98 -1.52
C GLY A 382 13.47 3.03 -0.66
N ILE A 383 14.27 2.54 0.29
CA ILE A 383 15.08 3.35 1.20
C ILE A 383 16.47 2.72 1.35
N ALA A 384 17.50 3.55 1.32
CA ALA A 384 18.86 3.14 1.66
C ALA A 384 19.54 4.22 2.48
N VAL A 385 20.43 3.84 3.39
CA VAL A 385 21.09 4.80 4.30
C VAL A 385 22.60 4.63 4.21
N THR A 386 23.30 5.73 3.99
CA THR A 386 24.76 5.77 3.92
C THR A 386 25.40 5.61 5.31
N ASP A 387 26.69 5.29 5.36
CA ASP A 387 27.45 5.24 6.62
C ASP A 387 27.45 6.56 7.42
N LYS A 388 27.26 7.69 6.74
CA LYS A 388 27.16 9.02 7.37
C LYS A 388 25.76 9.31 7.94
N GLY A 389 24.78 8.51 7.57
CA GLY A 389 23.38 8.70 7.90
C GLY A 389 22.56 9.54 6.93
N ASP A 390 23.12 9.89 5.78
CA ASP A 390 22.32 10.42 4.67
C ASP A 390 21.40 9.33 4.11
N ILE A 391 20.17 9.70 3.74
CA ILE A 391 19.06 8.81 3.41
C ILE A 391 18.69 8.98 1.93
N TRP A 392 18.80 7.90 1.17
CA TRP A 392 18.23 7.78 -0.17
C TRP A 392 16.78 7.31 -0.10
N LEU A 393 15.92 7.92 -0.92
CA LEU A 393 14.52 7.52 -1.11
C LEU A 393 14.19 7.53 -2.61
N SER A 394 13.66 6.42 -3.13
CA SER A 394 13.04 6.41 -4.45
C SER A 394 11.64 7.01 -4.37
N ASP A 395 11.17 7.67 -5.42
CA ASP A 395 9.79 8.14 -5.54
C ASP A 395 9.18 7.51 -6.78
N ALA A 396 8.45 6.41 -6.61
CA ALA A 396 7.91 5.66 -7.73
C ALA A 396 6.83 6.44 -8.50
N ASN A 397 6.18 7.42 -7.85
CA ASN A 397 5.15 8.24 -8.48
C ASN A 397 5.71 9.39 -9.30
N ASN A 398 6.88 9.90 -8.92
CA ASN A 398 7.56 10.97 -9.63
C ASN A 398 8.95 10.43 -9.98
N PRO A 399 9.20 9.92 -11.20
CA PRO A 399 10.35 9.06 -11.54
C PRO A 399 11.70 9.69 -11.21
N ARG A 400 12.10 9.56 -9.93
CA ARG A 400 13.25 10.20 -9.33
C ARG A 400 13.68 9.44 -8.08
N VAL A 401 14.93 9.66 -7.69
CA VAL A 401 15.50 9.18 -6.44
C VAL A 401 16.20 10.36 -5.78
N MET A 402 15.99 10.54 -4.48
CA MET A 402 16.42 11.74 -3.74
C MET A 402 17.32 11.34 -2.57
N LEU A 403 18.37 12.11 -2.34
CA LEU A 403 19.24 12.00 -1.17
C LEU A 403 18.95 13.14 -0.21
N PHE A 404 18.74 12.80 1.06
CA PHE A 404 18.57 13.73 2.17
C PHE A 404 19.67 13.53 3.19
N ASN A 405 20.05 14.60 3.90
CA ASN A 405 20.86 14.42 5.11
C ASN A 405 20.00 13.90 6.28
N ASP A 406 20.66 13.59 7.40
CA ASP A 406 20.04 13.15 8.66
C ASP A 406 19.00 14.13 9.24
N THR A 407 19.06 15.42 8.88
CA THR A 407 18.06 16.43 9.25
C THR A 407 16.86 16.52 8.30
N GLY A 408 16.88 15.78 7.18
CA GLY A 408 15.84 15.79 6.14
C GLY A 408 16.02 16.88 5.09
N SER A 409 17.15 17.58 5.05
CA SER A 409 17.44 18.55 3.99
C SER A 409 17.86 17.83 2.70
N LEU A 410 17.27 18.21 1.57
CA LEU A 410 17.58 17.62 0.26
C LEU A 410 19.03 17.98 -0.16
N ILE A 411 19.83 16.95 -0.43
CA ILE A 411 21.20 17.07 -0.94
C ILE A 411 21.20 17.02 -2.47
N THR A 412 20.57 15.99 -3.05
CA THR A 412 20.55 15.78 -4.50
C THR A 412 19.32 15.01 -4.96
N THR A 413 19.02 15.10 -6.26
CA THR A 413 17.96 14.36 -6.94
C THR A 413 18.50 13.79 -8.24
N ILE A 414 18.26 12.50 -8.48
CA ILE A 414 18.52 11.77 -9.72
C ILE A 414 17.17 11.51 -10.39
N GLY A 415 17.06 11.61 -11.71
CA GLY A 415 15.79 11.48 -12.44
C GLY A 415 15.09 12.82 -12.68
N TYR A 416 13.76 12.83 -12.87
CA TYR A 416 13.01 14.02 -13.33
C TYR A 416 13.35 15.29 -12.54
N GLY A 417 13.88 16.31 -13.24
CA GLY A 417 14.38 17.56 -12.64
C GLY A 417 15.90 17.60 -12.39
N ALA A 418 16.63 16.52 -12.68
CA ALA A 418 18.09 16.55 -12.79
C ALA A 418 18.52 17.39 -14.01
N ARG A 419 19.64 18.11 -13.90
CA ARG A 419 20.18 18.99 -14.95
C ARG A 419 20.75 18.23 -16.16
N THR A 420 20.07 17.24 -16.72
CA THR A 420 20.48 16.60 -17.99
C THR A 420 19.29 15.89 -18.63
N GLY A 421 18.71 16.47 -19.68
CA GLY A 421 17.72 15.81 -20.54
C GLY A 421 18.38 14.74 -21.42
N GLY A 422 18.91 13.69 -20.82
CA GLY A 422 19.50 12.54 -21.52
C GLY A 422 19.71 11.37 -20.60
N THR A 423 19.33 10.17 -21.04
CA THR A 423 19.59 8.81 -20.47
C THR A 423 19.37 8.56 -18.97
N ASP A 424 19.13 9.56 -18.14
CA ASP A 424 19.09 9.51 -16.67
C ASP A 424 17.64 9.43 -16.14
N GLU A 425 16.67 9.10 -17.00
CA GLU A 425 15.25 9.02 -16.63
C GLU A 425 14.92 7.64 -16.07
N PHE A 426 14.27 7.62 -14.90
CA PHE A 426 13.60 6.44 -14.37
C PHE A 426 12.20 6.32 -14.99
N ASP A 427 11.60 5.13 -14.94
CA ASP A 427 10.19 4.94 -15.29
C ASP A 427 9.35 4.58 -14.05
N ALA A 428 9.79 3.61 -13.26
CA ALA A 428 9.22 3.30 -11.94
C ALA A 428 10.32 2.82 -10.97
N PRO A 429 11.10 3.75 -10.38
CA PRO A 429 12.14 3.37 -9.43
C PRO A 429 11.50 2.78 -8.17
N ALA A 430 11.83 1.53 -7.87
CA ALA A 430 11.28 0.74 -6.78
C ALA A 430 12.30 0.64 -5.63
N GLY A 431 12.69 -0.57 -5.23
CA GLY A 431 13.70 -0.81 -4.21
C GLY A 431 15.09 -0.32 -4.60
N ILE A 432 15.88 0.03 -3.59
CA ILE A 432 17.20 0.62 -3.74
C ILE A 432 18.16 0.07 -2.69
N ALA A 433 19.43 -0.08 -3.07
CA ALA A 433 20.49 -0.50 -2.15
C ALA A 433 21.80 0.24 -2.42
N LEU A 434 22.68 0.24 -1.43
CA LEU A 434 24.04 0.76 -1.54
C LEU A 434 25.03 -0.40 -1.53
N ASP A 435 26.06 -0.31 -2.37
CA ASP A 435 27.24 -1.17 -2.23
C ASP A 435 28.22 -0.62 -1.16
N ALA A 436 29.27 -1.38 -0.86
CA ALA A 436 30.30 -0.96 0.10
C ALA A 436 31.12 0.28 -0.32
N LYS A 437 31.00 0.73 -1.58
CA LYS A 437 31.61 1.97 -2.09
C LYS A 437 30.65 3.15 -2.02
N GLY A 438 29.39 2.92 -1.64
CA GLY A 438 28.31 3.91 -1.64
C GLY A 438 27.68 4.13 -3.01
N ASN A 439 27.95 3.28 -4.00
CA ASN A 439 27.21 3.29 -5.26
C ASN A 439 25.76 2.87 -4.98
N LEU A 440 24.82 3.60 -5.59
CA LEU A 440 23.39 3.36 -5.47
C LEU A 440 22.92 2.46 -6.61
N PHE A 441 22.25 1.37 -6.25
CA PHE A 441 21.57 0.48 -7.19
C PHE A 441 20.07 0.69 -7.05
N VAL A 442 19.39 0.87 -8.17
CA VAL A 442 17.96 1.15 -8.24
C VAL A 442 17.29 0.11 -9.13
N ALA A 443 16.37 -0.68 -8.56
CA ALA A 443 15.48 -1.53 -9.34
C ALA A 443 14.44 -0.64 -10.03
N ASP A 444 14.46 -0.56 -11.36
CA ASP A 444 13.48 0.21 -12.12
C ASP A 444 12.47 -0.74 -12.77
N SER A 445 11.30 -0.86 -12.13
CA SER A 445 10.31 -1.89 -12.45
C SER A 445 9.80 -1.84 -13.89
N LEU A 446 9.63 -0.63 -14.44
CA LEU A 446 9.09 -0.45 -15.80
C LEU A 446 10.17 -0.32 -16.87
N ARG A 447 11.44 -0.19 -16.47
CA ARG A 447 12.58 -0.29 -17.37
C ARG A 447 13.15 -1.70 -17.47
N HIS A 448 12.66 -2.64 -16.67
CA HIS A 448 13.13 -4.03 -16.67
C HIS A 448 14.63 -4.15 -16.39
N GLU A 449 15.18 -3.26 -15.57
CA GLU A 449 16.63 -3.20 -15.32
C GLU A 449 16.95 -2.74 -13.90
N VAL A 450 18.16 -3.02 -13.44
CA VAL A 450 18.75 -2.36 -12.27
C VAL A 450 19.76 -1.34 -12.75
N ARG A 451 19.69 -0.12 -12.23
CA ARG A 451 20.56 1.01 -12.61
C ARG A 451 21.53 1.33 -11.48
N GLU A 452 22.82 1.42 -11.81
CA GLU A 452 23.88 1.80 -10.88
C GLU A 452 24.25 3.28 -11.06
N TYR A 453 24.39 3.98 -9.93
CA TYR A 453 24.83 5.36 -9.83
C TYR A 453 25.99 5.47 -8.85
N ALA A 454 26.99 6.27 -9.19
CA ALA A 454 28.06 6.61 -8.27
C ALA A 454 27.51 7.46 -7.09
N PRO A 455 28.25 7.58 -5.97
CA PRO A 455 27.77 8.32 -4.79
C PRO A 455 27.47 9.81 -5.07
N ASP A 456 28.04 10.37 -6.14
CA ASP A 456 27.78 11.73 -6.61
C ASP A 456 26.49 11.85 -7.47
N GLY A 457 25.77 10.75 -7.68
CA GLY A 457 24.54 10.67 -8.45
C GLY A 457 24.76 10.50 -9.96
N ARG A 458 26.00 10.33 -10.43
CA ARG A 458 26.28 10.09 -11.85
C ARG A 458 25.95 8.65 -12.22
N PHE A 459 25.22 8.46 -13.32
CA PHE A 459 24.95 7.14 -13.89
C PHE A 459 26.25 6.39 -14.22
N VAL A 460 26.31 5.10 -13.86
CA VAL A 460 27.45 4.21 -14.11
C VAL A 460 27.07 3.20 -15.19
N THR A 461 26.07 2.37 -14.93
CA THR A 461 25.63 1.31 -15.85
C THR A 461 24.20 0.87 -15.53
N ALA A 462 23.63 0.04 -16.41
CA ALA A 462 22.40 -0.68 -16.15
C ALA A 462 22.61 -2.17 -16.45
N ILE A 463 21.94 -3.05 -15.71
CA ILE A 463 22.06 -4.49 -15.81
C ILE A 463 20.68 -5.15 -15.84
N GLY A 464 20.63 -6.36 -16.40
CA GLY A 464 19.44 -7.20 -16.32
C GLY A 464 18.33 -6.93 -17.35
N GLN A 465 18.56 -6.05 -18.34
CA GLN A 465 17.58 -5.68 -19.38
C GLN A 465 16.92 -6.88 -20.08
N ASP A 466 17.67 -7.97 -20.31
CA ASP A 466 17.17 -9.21 -20.93
C ASP A 466 16.93 -10.34 -19.91
N ALA A 467 17.08 -10.05 -18.62
CA ALA A 467 17.05 -11.02 -17.53
C ALA A 467 16.06 -10.66 -16.43
N LEU A 468 15.40 -9.51 -16.51
CA LEU A 468 14.41 -9.01 -15.56
C LEU A 468 13.11 -8.66 -16.31
N SER A 469 12.01 -8.71 -15.58
CA SER A 469 10.67 -8.40 -16.06
C SER A 469 9.96 -7.41 -15.13
N VAL A 470 9.86 -7.63 -13.82
CA VAL A 470 9.35 -6.58 -12.92
C VAL A 470 10.20 -6.59 -11.66
N PRO A 471 11.40 -6.00 -11.70
CA PRO A 471 12.25 -5.93 -10.53
C PRO A 471 11.59 -5.04 -9.46
N ARG A 472 11.42 -5.56 -8.24
CA ARG A 472 10.76 -4.85 -7.12
C ARG A 472 11.76 -4.32 -6.11
N ASP A 473 12.77 -5.11 -5.78
CA ASP A 473 13.79 -4.73 -4.82
C ASP A 473 15.16 -5.25 -5.22
N VAL A 474 16.20 -4.67 -4.63
CA VAL A 474 17.60 -5.00 -4.88
C VAL A 474 18.38 -5.02 -3.56
N ALA A 475 19.22 -6.04 -3.37
CA ALA A 475 20.22 -6.05 -2.30
C ALA A 475 21.58 -6.49 -2.83
N ILE A 476 22.64 -6.10 -2.12
CA ILE A 476 24.02 -6.33 -2.52
C ILE A 476 24.75 -6.98 -1.35
N ASP A 477 25.44 -8.08 -1.61
CA ASP A 477 26.21 -8.75 -0.58
C ASP A 477 27.65 -8.24 -0.46
N GLY A 478 28.39 -8.75 0.53
CA GLY A 478 29.78 -8.38 0.76
C GLY A 478 30.76 -8.79 -0.36
N LEU A 479 30.33 -9.63 -1.31
CA LEU A 479 31.10 -10.02 -2.50
C LEU A 479 30.77 -9.12 -3.70
N GLY A 480 29.80 -8.22 -3.58
CA GLY A 480 29.30 -7.39 -4.67
C GLY A 480 28.33 -8.12 -5.60
N ARG A 481 27.79 -9.28 -5.20
CA ARG A 481 26.70 -9.94 -5.94
C ARG A 481 25.42 -9.14 -5.72
N ILE A 482 24.65 -8.99 -6.79
CA ILE A 482 23.43 -8.18 -6.83
C ILE A 482 22.24 -9.14 -6.92
N PHE A 483 21.35 -9.08 -5.93
CA PHE A 483 20.16 -9.90 -5.81
C PHE A 483 18.95 -9.04 -6.11
N VAL A 484 18.07 -9.48 -7.00
CA VAL A 484 16.92 -8.69 -7.47
C VAL A 484 15.67 -9.55 -7.39
N THR A 485 14.68 -9.15 -6.60
CA THR A 485 13.36 -9.80 -6.62
C THR A 485 12.62 -9.41 -7.90
N ASP A 486 12.14 -10.42 -8.62
CA ASP A 486 11.33 -10.20 -9.81
C ASP A 486 9.93 -10.79 -9.63
N GLN A 487 8.93 -9.91 -9.66
CA GLN A 487 7.55 -10.28 -9.34
C GLN A 487 6.89 -11.14 -10.43
N VAL A 488 7.22 -10.88 -11.70
CA VAL A 488 6.63 -11.61 -12.82
C VAL A 488 7.31 -12.95 -12.98
N LEU A 489 8.65 -12.99 -12.90
CA LEU A 489 9.42 -14.23 -12.97
C LEU A 489 9.25 -15.10 -11.72
N ARG A 490 8.83 -14.51 -10.59
CA ARG A 490 8.64 -15.19 -9.30
C ARG A 490 9.93 -15.80 -8.77
N GLU A 491 11.03 -15.10 -8.97
CA GLU A 491 12.37 -15.54 -8.63
C GLU A 491 13.17 -14.37 -8.10
N VAL A 492 14.26 -14.67 -7.39
CA VAL A 492 15.34 -13.72 -7.18
C VAL A 492 16.38 -13.96 -8.26
N ARG A 493 16.66 -12.96 -9.09
CA ARG A 493 17.70 -12.99 -10.13
C ARG A 493 19.00 -12.48 -9.54
N VAL A 494 20.09 -13.22 -9.75
CA VAL A 494 21.41 -12.93 -9.17
C VAL A 494 22.38 -12.53 -10.27
N PHE A 495 23.10 -11.43 -10.04
CA PHE A 495 24.12 -10.90 -10.94
C PHE A 495 25.45 -10.75 -10.20
N GLY A 496 26.56 -10.83 -10.95
CA GLY A 496 27.88 -10.51 -10.46
C GLY A 496 28.07 -9.01 -10.33
N SER A 497 29.14 -8.60 -9.65
CA SER A 497 29.54 -7.18 -9.56
C SER A 497 29.90 -6.55 -10.92
N ASP A 498 30.13 -7.40 -11.93
CA ASP A 498 30.35 -7.03 -13.33
C ASP A 498 29.05 -6.93 -14.15
N GLY A 499 27.90 -7.21 -13.54
CA GLY A 499 26.58 -7.21 -14.18
C GLY A 499 26.23 -8.50 -14.92
N LEU A 500 27.09 -9.53 -14.90
CA LEU A 500 26.80 -10.82 -15.54
C LEU A 500 25.75 -11.59 -14.74
N PHE A 501 24.78 -12.19 -15.44
CA PHE A 501 23.77 -13.04 -14.81
C PHE A 501 24.41 -14.34 -14.28
N LEU A 502 24.25 -14.61 -12.99
CA LEU A 502 24.82 -15.76 -12.28
C LEU A 502 23.83 -16.90 -12.05
N GLY A 503 22.53 -16.60 -12.05
CA GLY A 503 21.48 -17.60 -11.84
C GLY A 503 20.26 -17.05 -11.11
N SER A 504 19.30 -17.91 -10.81
CA SER A 504 18.09 -17.56 -10.07
C SER A 504 17.85 -18.41 -8.83
N ILE A 505 17.14 -17.84 -7.86
CA ILE A 505 16.73 -18.47 -6.61
C ILE A 505 15.20 -18.42 -6.54
N GLY A 506 14.58 -19.57 -6.28
CA GLY A 506 13.13 -19.74 -6.32
C GLY A 506 12.81 -21.03 -7.06
N LEU A 507 11.75 -21.73 -6.64
CA LEU A 507 11.32 -22.95 -7.34
C LEU A 507 10.58 -22.54 -8.61
N ALA A 508 11.04 -23.05 -9.76
CA ALA A 508 10.22 -23.07 -10.96
C ALA A 508 8.88 -23.75 -10.62
N PRO A 509 7.73 -23.22 -11.05
CA PRO A 509 6.48 -23.93 -10.88
C PRO A 509 6.59 -25.27 -11.62
N ASP A 510 6.39 -26.38 -10.89
CA ASP A 510 6.52 -27.72 -11.46
C ASP A 510 5.58 -27.97 -12.66
N GLU A 511 4.54 -27.16 -12.86
CA GLU A 511 3.68 -27.22 -14.04
C GLU A 511 3.05 -25.86 -14.43
N PRO A 512 2.88 -25.56 -15.73
CA PRO A 512 2.00 -24.49 -16.19
C PRO A 512 0.57 -24.72 -15.69
N GLY A 513 0.08 -23.86 -14.81
CA GLY A 513 -1.27 -23.99 -14.23
C GLY A 513 -1.37 -24.90 -13.00
N GLY A 514 -0.24 -25.38 -12.46
CA GLY A 514 -0.17 -26.02 -11.15
C GLY A 514 0.03 -24.98 -10.06
N ALA A 515 -0.97 -24.79 -9.20
CA ALA A 515 -0.80 -24.10 -7.92
C ALA A 515 0.14 -24.93 -7.03
N SER A 516 1.45 -24.78 -7.20
CA SER A 516 2.41 -25.22 -6.19
C SER A 516 2.60 -24.06 -5.23
N ASP A 517 2.13 -24.23 -4.00
CA ASP A 517 2.28 -23.24 -2.91
C ASP A 517 3.71 -23.22 -2.33
N ALA A 518 4.63 -24.03 -2.88
CA ALA A 518 5.97 -24.26 -2.36
C ALA A 518 7.02 -23.22 -2.79
N GLY A 519 6.71 -22.36 -3.77
CA GLY A 519 7.63 -21.35 -4.31
C GLY A 519 7.23 -19.91 -4.01
N LEU A 520 8.08 -18.98 -4.47
CA LEU A 520 7.74 -17.55 -4.52
C LEU A 520 6.52 -17.35 -5.44
N GLN A 521 5.59 -16.50 -5.03
CA GLN A 521 4.33 -16.19 -5.71
C GLN A 521 4.26 -14.71 -6.07
N TYR A 522 4.76 -13.86 -5.18
CA TYR A 522 4.78 -12.40 -5.30
C TYR A 522 5.96 -11.81 -4.50
N PRO A 523 7.20 -12.13 -4.91
CA PRO A 523 8.40 -11.63 -4.23
C PRO A 523 8.44 -10.10 -4.31
N HIS A 524 8.77 -9.46 -3.19
CA HIS A 524 8.76 -8.01 -3.06
C HIS A 524 10.07 -7.50 -2.47
N GLY A 525 10.19 -7.38 -1.15
CA GLY A 525 11.42 -6.92 -0.49
C GLY A 525 12.44 -8.04 -0.30
N LEU A 526 13.72 -7.69 -0.24
CA LEU A 526 14.78 -8.64 0.05
C LEU A 526 15.95 -8.00 0.82
N GLU A 527 16.65 -8.81 1.59
CA GLU A 527 17.83 -8.35 2.33
C GLU A 527 18.87 -9.46 2.36
N VAL A 528 20.15 -9.06 2.26
CA VAL A 528 21.27 -9.98 2.46
C VAL A 528 22.03 -9.59 3.72
N HIS A 529 22.17 -10.55 4.64
CA HIS A 529 23.00 -10.41 5.84
C HIS A 529 23.92 -11.63 5.95
N GLY A 530 25.23 -11.40 5.80
CA GLY A 530 26.22 -12.48 5.87
C GLY A 530 26.06 -13.48 4.73
N ASP A 531 25.82 -14.75 5.06
CA ASP A 531 25.54 -15.82 4.09
C ASP A 531 24.04 -16.11 3.93
N GLN A 532 23.17 -15.26 4.47
CA GLN A 532 21.72 -15.42 4.40
C GLN A 532 21.08 -14.37 3.51
N LEU A 533 20.16 -14.83 2.65
CA LEU A 533 19.26 -14.01 1.87
C LEU A 533 17.84 -14.20 2.42
N TYR A 534 17.23 -13.10 2.87
CA TYR A 534 15.84 -13.04 3.28
C TYR A 534 15.02 -12.50 2.11
N VAL A 535 14.00 -13.25 1.70
CA VAL A 535 13.10 -12.83 0.62
C VAL A 535 11.70 -12.72 1.19
N MET A 536 11.13 -11.53 1.10
CA MET A 536 9.75 -11.28 1.49
C MET A 536 8.82 -11.49 0.30
N ASP A 537 7.93 -12.45 0.42
CA ASP A 537 6.86 -12.70 -0.52
C ASP A 537 5.52 -12.24 0.06
N ARG A 538 4.80 -11.40 -0.68
CA ARG A 538 3.54 -10.81 -0.21
C ARG A 538 2.41 -11.82 -0.01
N LEU A 539 2.49 -12.99 -0.64
CA LEU A 539 1.46 -14.02 -0.61
C LEU A 539 1.90 -15.26 0.15
N SER A 540 3.16 -15.65 0.04
CA SER A 540 3.72 -16.86 0.68
C SER A 540 4.40 -16.61 2.02
N GLY A 541 4.78 -15.37 2.32
CA GLY A 541 5.55 -15.02 3.53
C GLY A 541 7.05 -14.93 3.27
N MET A 542 7.85 -15.26 4.27
CA MET A 542 9.30 -15.09 4.19
C MET A 542 10.01 -16.39 3.88
N PHE A 543 10.98 -16.33 2.97
CA PHE A 543 11.92 -17.41 2.71
C PHE A 543 13.32 -16.96 3.14
N VAL A 544 14.00 -17.83 3.87
CA VAL A 544 15.39 -17.63 4.28
C VAL A 544 16.24 -18.64 3.53
N TYR A 545 17.10 -18.13 2.66
CA TYR A 545 18.03 -18.91 1.88
C TYR A 545 19.43 -18.77 2.47
N LYS A 546 20.14 -19.89 2.60
CA LYS A 546 21.59 -19.87 2.78
C LYS A 546 22.24 -19.87 1.41
N LEU A 547 23.04 -18.84 1.17
CA LEU A 547 23.80 -18.66 -0.05
C LEU A 547 25.03 -19.58 -0.01
N GLY A 548 25.22 -20.35 -1.08
CA GLY A 548 26.46 -21.07 -1.30
C GLY A 548 27.63 -20.09 -1.47
N GLY A 549 28.79 -20.45 -0.89
CA GLY A 549 30.07 -19.85 -1.30
C GLY A 549 30.29 -20.07 -2.81
N ALA A 550 31.03 -19.16 -3.44
CA ALA A 550 31.14 -18.96 -4.91
C ALA A 550 31.06 -20.26 -5.76
N PRO A 551 30.42 -20.19 -6.95
CA PRO A 551 30.32 -21.34 -7.85
C PRO A 551 31.68 -21.96 -8.22
#